data_AF-A0A1W9LEA5-F1
#
_entry.id   AF-A0A1W9LEA5-F1
#
_cell.length_a   1.000
_cell.length_b   1.000
_cell.length_c   1.000
_cell.angle_alpha   90.00
_cell.angle_beta   90.00
_cell.angle_gamma   90.00
#
_symmetry.space_group_name_H-M   'P 1'
#
loop_
_entity.id
_entity.type
_entity.pdbx_description
1 polymer ?
#
loop_
_entity_poly.entity_id
_entity_poly.type
_entity_poly.pdbx_seq_one_letter_code
_entity_poly.pdbx_strand_id
1 'polypeptide(L)' 'MQPMTGEIAKRYVFLDRDGVINKDSPNYVKSWSEFEFLPGSLDAIRLLTVNNYPVMIITNQSIINRKMAR' A
#
# COMPACT_ATOMS: atom_id res chain seq x y z
N MET A 1 3.44 -5.16 43.35
CA MET A 1 2.53 -4.59 42.33
C MET A 1 3.04 -5.04 40.97
N GLN A 2 2.20 -5.71 40.17
CA GLN A 2 2.54 -6.07 38.79
C GLN A 2 2.61 -4.79 37.93
N PRO A 3 3.52 -4.71 36.93
CA PRO A 3 3.46 -3.59 35.99
C PRO A 3 2.12 -3.65 35.24
N MET A 4 1.35 -2.56 35.29
CA MET A 4 0.21 -2.36 34.39
C MET A 4 0.75 -2.49 32.97
N THR A 5 0.25 -3.47 32.22
CA THR A 5 0.57 -3.69 30.81
C THR A 5 0.32 -2.40 30.05
N GLY A 6 1.38 -1.68 29.73
CA GLY A 6 1.33 -0.52 28.86
C GLY A 6 0.71 -0.93 27.54
N GLU A 7 -0.35 -0.24 27.13
CA GLU A 7 -0.99 -0.43 25.84
C GLU A 7 0.08 -0.31 24.76
N ILE A 8 0.41 -1.42 24.08
CA ILE A 8 1.39 -1.38 23.00
C ILE A 8 0.76 -0.54 21.88
N ALA A 9 1.35 0.64 21.63
CA ALA A 9 0.87 1.54 20.60
C ALA A 9 0.69 0.77 19.29
N LYS A 10 -0.52 0.83 18.73
CA LYS A 10 -0.86 0.14 17.48
C LYS A 10 0.01 0.72 16.36
N ARG A 11 0.87 -0.12 15.79
CA ARG A 11 1.76 0.28 14.69
C ARG A 11 1.04 0.12 13.37
N TYR A 12 1.06 1.17 12.56
CA TYR A 12 0.46 1.22 11.24
C TYR A 12 1.54 1.20 10.16
N VAL A 13 1.24 0.60 9.02
CA VAL A 13 2.11 0.65 7.84
C VAL A 13 1.40 1.42 6.74
N PHE A 14 2.03 2.48 6.27
CA PHE A 14 1.56 3.26 5.13
C PHE A 14 2.36 2.88 3.89
N LEU A 15 1.68 2.51 2.82
CA LEU A 15 2.29 2.11 1.56
C LEU A 15 1.86 3.07 0.44
N ASP A 16 2.80 3.40 -0.44
CA ASP A 16 2.45 3.95 -1.76
C ASP A 16 1.93 2.82 -2.68
N ARG A 17 1.35 3.20 -3.81
CA ARG A 17 0.85 2.27 -4.83
C ARG A 17 1.89 2.02 -5.92
N ASP A 18 2.22 3.05 -6.69
CA ASP A 18 3.09 2.96 -7.87
C ASP A 18 4.56 2.90 -7.42
N GLY A 19 5.31 1.88 -7.87
CA GLY A 19 6.68 1.62 -7.45
C GLY A 19 6.83 0.86 -6.12
N VAL A 20 5.73 0.60 -5.41
CA VAL A 20 5.71 -0.15 -4.13
C VAL A 20 4.84 -1.40 -4.21
N ILE A 21 3.58 -1.26 -4.64
CA ILE A 21 2.65 -2.39 -4.81
C ILE A 21 2.69 -2.88 -6.26
N ASN A 22 2.58 -1.95 -7.22
CA ASN A 22 2.72 -2.21 -8.64
C ASN A 22 3.97 -1.55 -9.22
N LYS A 23 4.34 -2.00 -10.41
CA LYS A 23 5.39 -1.38 -11.20
C LYS A 23 5.03 0.07 -11.51
N ASP A 24 5.98 0.98 -11.28
CA ASP A 24 5.81 2.38 -11.66
C ASP A 24 5.87 2.56 -13.18
N SER A 25 5.23 3.62 -13.68
CA SER A 25 5.17 3.96 -15.10
C SER A 25 5.38 5.46 -15.27
N PRO A 26 6.36 5.89 -16.11
CA PRO A 26 6.52 7.31 -16.43
C PRO A 26 5.31 7.89 -17.16
N ASN A 27 4.45 7.03 -17.73
CA ASN A 27 3.23 7.41 -18.45
C ASN A 27 1.96 7.21 -17.60
N TYR A 28 2.12 7.04 -16.28
CA TYR A 28 1.09 6.62 -15.34
C TYR A 28 0.51 5.23 -15.62
N VAL A 29 -0.12 4.64 -14.61
CA VAL A 29 -0.97 3.44 -14.76
C VAL A 29 -2.40 3.90 -14.96
N LYS A 30 -2.91 3.79 -16.19
CA LYS A 30 -4.19 4.40 -16.60
C LYS A 30 -5.36 3.43 -16.61
N SER A 31 -5.09 2.13 -16.58
CA SER A 31 -6.10 1.07 -16.64
C SER A 31 -5.64 -0.16 -15.85
N TRP A 32 -6.57 -1.03 -15.48
CA TRP A 32 -6.25 -2.29 -14.79
C TRP A 32 -5.32 -3.20 -15.58
N SER A 33 -5.39 -3.18 -16.92
CA SER A 33 -4.49 -3.96 -17.77
C SER A 33 -3.04 -3.50 -17.73
N GLU A 34 -2.79 -2.25 -17.29
CA GLU A 34 -1.43 -1.72 -17.09
C GLU A 34 -0.91 -2.00 -15.66
N PHE A 35 -1.76 -2.50 -14.77
CA PHE A 35 -1.41 -2.74 -13.37
C PHE A 35 -0.69 -4.08 -13.21
N GLU A 36 0.63 -4.03 -13.04
CA GLU A 36 1.47 -5.20 -12.81
C GLU A 36 2.00 -5.19 -11.37
N PHE A 37 1.66 -6.20 -10.56
CA PHE A 37 2.20 -6.32 -9.20
C PHE A 37 3.71 -6.48 -9.21
N LEU A 38 4.39 -5.80 -8.30
CA LEU A 38 5.81 -6.05 -8.05
C LEU A 38 5.99 -7.43 -7.38
N PRO A 39 7.03 -8.20 -7.73
CA PRO A 39 7.34 -9.46 -7.07
C PRO A 39 7.41 -9.29 -5.55
N GLY A 40 6.65 -10.11 -4.83
CA GLY A 40 6.61 -10.12 -3.36
C GLY A 40 5.80 -9.00 -2.69
N SER A 41 5.25 -8.02 -3.43
CA SER A 41 4.47 -6.94 -2.83
C SER A 41 3.21 -7.44 -2.13
N LEU A 42 2.51 -8.39 -2.76
CA LEU A 42 1.35 -9.06 -2.19
C LEU A 42 1.70 -9.91 -0.97
N ASP A 43 2.82 -10.63 -1.00
CA ASP A 43 3.28 -11.43 0.13
C ASP A 43 3.66 -10.56 1.32
N ALA A 44 4.28 -9.40 1.08
CA ALA A 44 4.59 -8.43 2.12
C ALA A 44 3.32 -7.88 2.77
N ILE A 45 2.31 -7.48 1.98
CA ILE A 45 1.00 -7.04 2.50
C ILE A 45 0.33 -8.15 3.30
N ARG A 46 0.38 -9.40 2.80
CA ARG A 46 -0.16 -10.57 3.51
C ARG A 46 0.53 -10.74 4.86
N LEU A 47 1.86 -10.69 4.89
CA LEU A 47 2.66 -10.84 6.11
C LEU A 47 2.34 -9.74 7.13
N LEU A 48 2.23 -8.48 6.69
CA LEU A 48 1.82 -7.38 7.56
C LEU A 48 0.43 -7.61 8.15
N THR A 49 -0.51 -8.02 7.30
CA THR A 49 -1.91 -8.28 7.69
C THR A 49 -2.02 -9.39 8.72
N VAL A 50 -1.37 -10.55 8.50
CA VAL A 50 -1.42 -11.68 9.44
C VAL A 50 -0.66 -11.44 10.74
N ASN A 51 0.23 -10.45 10.78
CA ASN A 51 0.93 -9.99 11.99
C ASN A 51 0.25 -8.78 12.66
N ASN A 52 -1.03 -8.53 12.35
CA ASN A 52 -1.85 -7.47 12.95
C ASN A 52 -1.31 -6.03 12.76
N TYR A 53 -0.51 -5.79 11.71
CA TYR A 53 -0.19 -4.43 11.27
C TYR A 53 -1.29 -3.95 10.32
N PRO A 54 -2.08 -2.92 10.68
CA PRO A 54 -3.03 -2.35 9.73
C PRO A 54 -2.25 -1.64 8.62
N VAL A 55 -2.56 -2.03 7.39
CA VAL A 55 -1.95 -1.48 6.18
C VAL A 55 -2.88 -0.43 5.58
N MET A 56 -2.36 0.77 5.33
CA MET A 56 -3.06 1.86 4.65
C MET A 56 -2.34 2.20 3.37
N ILE A 57 -3.06 2.31 2.26
CA ILE A 57 -2.50 2.74 0.98
C ILE A 57 -2.74 4.24 0.84
N ILE A 58 -1.67 5.01 0.65
CA ILE A 58 -1.72 6.46 0.41
C ILE A 58 -1.07 6.70 -0.95
N THR A 59 -1.84 7.19 -1.92
CA THR A 59 -1.34 7.38 -3.28
C THR A 59 -1.90 8.65 -3.93
N ASN A 60 -1.08 9.32 -4.73
CA ASN A 60 -1.50 10.47 -5.51
C ASN A 60 -1.95 10.04 -6.91
N GLN A 61 -3.27 10.04 -7.15
CA GLN A 61 -3.87 9.66 -8.43
C GLN A 61 -4.29 10.87 -9.27
N SER A 62 -3.34 11.75 -9.58
CA SER A 62 -3.58 12.97 -10.37
C SER A 62 -4.19 12.72 -11.76
N ILE A 63 -4.03 11.51 -12.30
CA ILE A 63 -4.62 11.08 -13.58
C ILE A 63 -6.15 11.15 -13.60
N ILE A 64 -6.79 11.04 -12.44
CA ILE A 64 -8.25 11.13 -12.30
C ILE A 64 -8.70 12.53 -12.70
N ASN A 65 -8.08 13.57 -12.12
CA ASN A 65 -8.40 14.95 -12.46
C ASN A 65 -8.00 15.31 -13.90
N ARG A 66 -6.94 14.66 -14.41
CA ARG A 66 -6.49 14.84 -15.80
C ARG A 66 -7.33 14.06 -16.82
N LYS A 67 -8.34 13.30 -16.39
CA LYS A 67 -9.21 12.46 -17.25
C LYS A 67 -8.43 11.46 -18.11
N MET A 68 -7.34 10.92 -17.54
CA MET A 68 -6.48 9.95 -18.22
C MET A 68 -6.78 8.50 -17.79
N ALA A 69 -7.44 8.32 -16.64
CA ALA A 69 -7.88 7.01 -16.17
C ALA A 69 -9.02 6.46 -17.06
N ARG A 70 -8.96 5.16 -17.35
CA ARG A 70 -9.90 4.43 -18.22
C ARG A 70 -10.32 3.11 -17.60
#